data_AF-X1CSC6-F1
#
_entry.id   AF-X1CSC6-F1
#
_cell.length_a   1.000
_cell.length_b   1.000
_cell.length_c   1.000
_cell.angle_alpha   90.00
_cell.angle_beta   90.00
_cell.angle_gamma   90.00
#
_symmetry.space_group_name_H-M   'P 1'
#
loop_
_entity.id
_entity.type
_entity.pdbx_description
1 polymer ?
#
loop_
_entity_poly.entity_id
_entity_poly.type
_entity_poly.pdbx_seq_one_letter_code
_entity_poly.pdbx_strand_id
1 'polypeptide(L)'
;YMIGLTIADRVPEEFAKKLPKVISKKEATQGFFVPRISKKKDGTIFPIEIATKIINIRGKPRLITCIRDITKRKKAEKKLKKARKMFASLFSSSPEAALYHDKEGRIININHRFTELFGYTPEEMIGKKIDEGMIYPANKIKEGKIPA
;
A
#
# COMPACT_ATOMS: atom_id res chain seq x y z
N TYR A 1 -15.20 -22.83 -6.33
CA TYR A 1 -16.57 -23.13 -5.88
C TYR A 1 -16.54 -23.81 -4.52
N MET A 2 -17.35 -23.35 -3.57
CA MET A 2 -17.30 -23.68 -2.14
C MET A 2 -18.63 -24.29 -1.64
N ILE A 3 -19.26 -25.12 -2.45
CA ILE A 3 -20.47 -25.85 -2.05
C ILE A 3 -20.00 -27.20 -1.47
N GLY A 4 -20.43 -27.53 -0.24
CA GLY A 4 -20.18 -28.85 0.38
C GLY A 4 -19.05 -28.95 1.42
N LEU A 5 -18.51 -27.85 1.93
CA LEU A 5 -17.50 -27.86 3.01
C LEU A 5 -17.98 -27.06 4.21
N THR A 6 -17.69 -27.52 5.41
CA THR A 6 -18.05 -26.83 6.65
C THR A 6 -17.02 -25.75 6.97
N ILE A 7 -17.42 -24.72 7.72
CA ILE A 7 -16.49 -23.69 8.21
C ILE A 7 -15.34 -24.31 9.03
N ALA A 8 -15.59 -25.44 9.71
CA ALA A 8 -14.61 -26.15 10.52
C ALA A 8 -13.42 -26.68 9.69
N ASP A 9 -13.64 -27.05 8.43
CA ASP A 9 -12.60 -27.61 7.55
C ASP A 9 -11.57 -26.57 7.05
N ARG A 10 -11.79 -25.29 7.36
CA ARG A 10 -11.06 -24.16 6.76
C ARG A 10 -10.51 -23.15 7.74
N VAL A 11 -10.65 -23.44 9.02
CA VAL A 11 -10.12 -22.64 10.11
C VAL A 11 -9.11 -23.48 10.88
N PRO A 12 -8.09 -22.88 11.51
CA PRO A 12 -7.23 -23.61 12.43
C PRO A 12 -8.07 -24.36 13.47
N GLU A 13 -7.62 -25.54 13.89
CA GLU A 13 -8.37 -26.44 14.78
C GLU A 13 -8.79 -25.75 16.09
N GLU A 14 -7.96 -24.85 16.60
CA GLU A 14 -8.25 -24.01 17.76
C GLU A 14 -9.45 -23.08 17.57
N PHE A 15 -9.67 -22.59 16.34
CA PHE A 15 -10.82 -21.77 16.00
C PHE A 15 -12.06 -22.63 15.74
N ALA A 16 -11.89 -23.82 15.15
CA ALA A 16 -12.99 -24.77 14.95
C ALA A 16 -13.68 -25.12 16.28
N LYS A 17 -12.90 -25.33 17.35
CA LYS A 17 -13.40 -25.58 18.72
C LYS A 17 -14.16 -24.40 19.33
N LYS A 18 -13.95 -23.16 18.83
CA LYS A 18 -14.61 -21.94 19.30
C LYS A 18 -15.85 -21.56 18.48
N LEU A 19 -16.09 -22.19 17.33
CA LEU A 19 -17.24 -21.90 16.46
C LEU A 19 -18.60 -21.87 17.18
N PRO A 20 -18.93 -22.79 18.11
CA PRO A 20 -20.19 -22.73 18.85
C PRO A 20 -20.30 -21.48 19.73
N LYS A 21 -19.19 -21.01 20.31
CA LYS A 21 -19.12 -19.81 21.16
C LYS A 21 -19.20 -18.52 20.34
N VAL A 22 -18.54 -18.47 19.18
CA VAL A 22 -18.57 -17.34 18.22
C VAL A 22 -20.00 -17.08 17.71
N ILE A 23 -20.80 -18.14 17.51
CA ILE A 23 -22.22 -18.05 17.11
C ILE A 23 -23.10 -17.51 18.25
N SER A 24 -22.71 -17.68 19.52
CA SER A 24 -23.58 -17.40 20.66
C SER A 24 -23.47 -16.00 21.28
N LYS A 25 -22.38 -15.23 21.12
CA LYS A 25 -22.29 -13.83 21.62
C LYS A 25 -20.99 -13.11 21.19
N LYS A 26 -21.12 -11.85 20.76
CA LYS A 26 -20.11 -10.76 20.69
C LYS A 26 -18.81 -10.91 19.86
N GLU A 27 -18.42 -12.08 19.36
CA GLU A 27 -17.15 -12.24 18.60
C GLU A 27 -17.28 -12.11 17.07
N ALA A 28 -18.50 -11.97 16.54
CA ALA A 28 -18.70 -11.67 15.12
C ALA A 28 -18.15 -10.26 14.81
N THR A 29 -17.55 -10.07 13.63
CA THR A 29 -16.99 -8.76 13.25
C THR A 29 -18.06 -7.69 13.00
N GLN A 30 -19.33 -8.01 13.25
CA GLN A 30 -20.50 -7.17 12.96
C GLN A 30 -20.56 -6.66 11.50
N GLY A 31 -19.94 -7.40 10.58
CA GLY A 31 -19.84 -7.03 9.17
C GLY A 31 -18.61 -6.18 8.81
N PHE A 32 -17.77 -5.78 9.77
CA PHE A 32 -16.49 -5.14 9.48
C PHE A 32 -15.48 -6.15 8.95
N PHE A 33 -14.74 -5.78 7.91
CA PHE A 33 -13.66 -6.61 7.38
C PHE A 33 -12.43 -6.50 8.26
N VAL A 34 -11.97 -7.63 8.79
CA VAL A 34 -10.74 -7.73 9.56
C VAL A 34 -9.71 -8.59 8.81
N PRO A 35 -8.44 -8.16 8.74
CA PRO A 35 -7.39 -8.99 8.16
C PRO A 35 -7.15 -10.25 8.98
N ARG A 36 -7.07 -11.39 8.29
CA ARG A 36 -6.74 -12.71 8.85
C ARG A 36 -5.87 -13.49 7.87
N ILE A 37 -5.48 -14.68 8.30
CA ILE A 37 -4.76 -15.66 7.49
C ILE A 37 -5.67 -16.87 7.34
N SER A 38 -5.74 -17.43 6.13
CA SER A 38 -6.48 -18.65 5.82
C SER A 38 -5.59 -19.67 5.11
N LYS A 39 -6.06 -20.92 5.06
CA LYS A 39 -5.36 -22.05 4.45
C LYS A 39 -6.22 -22.63 3.34
N LYS A 40 -5.66 -22.78 2.14
CA LYS A 40 -6.32 -23.48 1.02
C LYS A 40 -6.37 -24.99 1.28
N LYS A 41 -7.12 -25.73 0.45
CA LYS A 41 -7.19 -27.20 0.53
C LYS A 41 -5.80 -27.86 0.40
N ASP A 42 -4.95 -27.32 -0.47
CA ASP A 42 -3.57 -27.78 -0.69
C ASP A 42 -2.59 -27.39 0.43
N GLY A 43 -3.07 -26.68 1.45
CA GLY A 43 -2.27 -26.23 2.58
C GLY A 43 -1.61 -24.87 2.43
N THR A 44 -1.74 -24.20 1.28
CA THR A 44 -1.20 -22.86 1.05
C THR A 44 -1.81 -21.85 2.01
N ILE A 45 -0.95 -21.13 2.74
CA ILE A 45 -1.35 -20.05 3.64
C ILE A 45 -1.46 -18.74 2.84
N PHE A 46 -2.58 -18.03 2.96
CA PHE A 46 -2.81 -16.79 2.25
C PHE A 46 -3.58 -15.76 3.08
N PRO A 47 -3.32 -14.46 2.88
CA PRO A 47 -4.01 -13.41 3.62
C PRO A 47 -5.44 -13.23 3.10
N ILE A 48 -6.37 -13.05 4.03
CA ILE A 48 -7.78 -12.76 3.74
C ILE A 48 -8.26 -11.54 4.52
N GLU A 49 -9.31 -10.91 4.02
CA GLU A 49 -10.22 -10.09 4.82
C GLU A 49 -11.47 -10.91 5.09
N ILE A 50 -11.88 -10.98 6.35
CA ILE A 50 -13.10 -11.71 6.75
C ILE A 50 -14.05 -10.76 7.45
N ALA A 51 -15.33 -10.84 7.08
CA ALA A 51 -16.42 -10.19 7.79
C ALA A 51 -17.47 -11.24 8.16
N THR A 52 -17.92 -11.23 9.42
CA THR A 52 -18.92 -12.15 9.93
C THR A 52 -20.08 -11.39 10.56
N LYS A 53 -21.31 -11.88 10.32
CA LYS A 53 -22.51 -11.38 10.96
C LYS A 53 -23.45 -12.53 11.27
N ILE A 54 -24.01 -12.51 12.47
CA ILE A 54 -25.09 -13.43 12.84
C ILE A 54 -26.40 -12.79 12.37
N ILE A 55 -27.19 -13.53 11.61
CA ILE A 55 -28.53 -13.13 11.18
C ILE A 55 -29.54 -14.22 11.54
N ASN A 56 -30.80 -13.84 11.71
CA ASN A 56 -31.88 -14.80 11.93
C ASN A 56 -32.52 -15.16 10.59
N ILE A 57 -32.57 -16.46 10.26
CA ILE A 57 -33.28 -16.97 9.09
C ILE A 57 -34.32 -17.99 9.58
N ARG A 58 -35.61 -17.65 9.42
CA ARG A 58 -36.74 -18.52 9.83
C ARG A 58 -36.66 -18.98 11.30
N GLY A 59 -36.35 -18.05 12.21
CA GLY A 59 -36.25 -18.32 13.65
C GLY A 59 -34.98 -19.05 14.09
N LYS A 60 -34.04 -19.35 13.17
CA LYS A 60 -32.76 -19.99 13.48
C LYS A 60 -31.60 -19.03 13.25
N PRO A 61 -30.71 -18.82 14.24
CA PRO A 61 -29.51 -18.01 14.05
C PRO A 61 -28.57 -18.68 13.05
N ARG A 62 -28.08 -17.89 12.09
CA ARG A 62 -27.14 -18.28 11.04
C ARG A 62 -25.95 -17.33 11.05
N LEU A 63 -24.76 -17.86 10.91
CA LEU A 63 -23.54 -17.07 10.72
C LEU A 63 -23.32 -16.88 9.22
N ILE A 64 -23.41 -15.64 8.74
CA ILE A 64 -22.94 -15.26 7.41
C ILE A 64 -21.48 -14.85 7.53
N THR A 65 -20.65 -15.35 6.61
CA THR A 65 -19.24 -15.02 6.51
C THR A 65 -18.91 -14.61 5.08
N CYS A 66 -18.34 -13.42 4.93
CA CYS A 66 -17.75 -12.94 3.69
C CYS A 66 -16.23 -13.05 3.80
N ILE A 67 -15.60 -13.73 2.85
CA ILE A 67 -14.15 -13.90 2.80
C ILE A 67 -13.65 -13.30 1.48
N ARG A 68 -12.67 -12.42 1.57
CA ARG A 68 -11.97 -11.84 0.42
C ARG A 68 -10.51 -12.23 0.47
N ASP A 69 -10.03 -12.91 -0.56
CA ASP A 69 -8.59 -13.11 -0.75
C ASP A 69 -7.92 -11.76 -1.08
N ILE A 70 -6.97 -11.34 -0.25
CA ILE A 70 -6.24 -10.07 -0.43
C ILE A 70 -4.80 -10.28 -0.89
N THR A 71 -4.46 -11.48 -1.37
CA THR A 71 -3.10 -11.83 -1.84
C THR A 71 -2.64 -10.89 -2.95
N LYS A 72 -3.49 -10.66 -3.97
CA LYS A 72 -3.15 -9.76 -5.09
C LYS A 72 -2.88 -8.33 -4.61
N ARG A 73 -3.75 -7.81 -3.74
CA ARG A 73 -3.61 -6.48 -3.13
C ARG A 73 -2.31 -6.35 -2.34
N LYS A 74 -2.03 -7.28 -1.41
CA LYS A 74 -0.78 -7.25 -0.62
C LYS A 74 0.48 -7.40 -1.46
N LYS A 75 0.44 -8.21 -2.54
CA LYS A 75 1.57 -8.32 -3.50
C LYS A 75 1.82 -6.98 -4.22
N ALA A 76 0.77 -6.31 -4.68
CA ALA A 76 0.88 -5.01 -5.32
C ALA A 76 1.43 -3.94 -4.35
N GLU A 77 0.90 -3.88 -3.13
CA GLU A 77 1.39 -2.98 -2.07
C GLU A 77 2.87 -3.24 -1.75
N LYS A 78 3.27 -4.51 -1.64
CA LYS A 78 4.68 -4.88 -1.41
C LYS A 78 5.58 -4.48 -2.58
N LYS A 79 5.13 -4.68 -3.83
CA LYS A 79 5.87 -4.28 -5.02
C LYS A 79 6.04 -2.75 -5.07
N LEU A 80 4.97 -2.00 -4.81
CA LEU A 80 5.01 -0.54 -4.74
C LEU A 80 5.94 -0.04 -3.63
N LYS A 81 5.86 -0.64 -2.44
CA LYS A 81 6.76 -0.31 -1.32
C LYS A 81 8.23 -0.60 -1.66
N LYS A 82 8.51 -1.73 -2.32
CA LYS A 82 9.87 -2.08 -2.76
C LYS A 82 10.37 -1.08 -3.81
N ALA A 83 9.55 -0.74 -4.81
CA ALA A 83 9.91 0.23 -5.83
C ALA A 83 10.18 1.62 -5.25
N ARG A 84 9.32 2.11 -4.34
CA ARG A 84 9.53 3.40 -3.65
C ARG A 84 10.83 3.43 -2.86
N LYS A 85 11.12 2.37 -2.09
CA LYS A 85 12.38 2.26 -1.35
C LYS A 85 13.61 2.23 -2.27
N MET A 86 13.53 1.46 -3.36
CA MET A 86 14.60 1.38 -4.34
C MET A 86 14.84 2.72 -5.02
N PHE A 87 13.79 3.41 -5.45
CA PHE A 87 13.89 4.77 -6.00
C PHE A 87 14.51 5.74 -5.01
N ALA A 88 14.01 5.80 -3.77
CA ALA A 88 14.56 6.69 -2.74
C ALA A 88 16.04 6.43 -2.46
N SER A 89 16.43 5.15 -2.41
CA SER A 89 17.84 4.76 -2.25
C SER A 89 18.69 5.23 -3.43
N LEU A 90 18.29 4.89 -4.66
CA LEU A 90 19.04 5.24 -5.87
C LEU A 90 19.14 6.74 -6.09
N PHE A 91 18.03 7.47 -5.88
CA PHE A 91 17.99 8.91 -6.00
C PHE A 91 18.93 9.57 -4.99
N SER A 92 18.84 9.17 -3.72
CA SER A 92 19.66 9.73 -2.64
C SER A 92 21.15 9.40 -2.81
N SER A 93 21.49 8.17 -3.21
CA SER A 93 22.89 7.73 -3.38
C SER A 93 23.46 8.01 -4.78
N SER A 94 22.73 8.74 -5.64
CA SER A 94 23.19 9.04 -6.98
C SER A 94 24.43 9.96 -6.92
N PRO A 95 25.51 9.66 -7.66
CA PRO A 95 26.69 10.52 -7.73
C PRO A 95 26.46 11.79 -8.55
N GLU A 96 25.34 11.86 -9.29
CA GLU A 96 24.90 13.03 -10.05
C GLU A 96 23.86 13.83 -9.26
N ALA A 97 23.96 15.16 -9.33
CA ALA A 97 22.96 16.06 -8.79
C ALA A 97 21.65 15.90 -9.58
N ALA A 98 20.56 15.60 -8.89
CA ALA A 98 19.28 15.32 -9.51
C ALA A 98 18.14 15.97 -8.72
N LEU A 99 17.12 16.38 -9.47
CA LEU A 99 15.82 16.81 -8.95
C LEU A 99 14.72 16.19 -9.80
N TYR A 100 13.51 16.16 -9.26
CA TYR A 100 12.32 15.88 -10.05
C TYR A 100 11.20 16.85 -9.67
N HIS A 101 10.36 17.18 -10.65
CA HIS A 101 9.30 18.18 -10.53
C HIS A 101 7.96 17.63 -11.03
N ASP A 102 6.87 18.31 -10.70
CA ASP A 102 5.55 18.02 -11.24
C ASP A 102 5.38 18.51 -12.68
N LYS A 103 4.17 18.39 -13.23
CA LYS A 103 3.87 18.79 -14.62
C LYS A 103 3.95 20.31 -14.82
N GLU A 104 3.80 21.06 -13.74
CA GLU A 104 3.81 22.52 -13.68
C GLU A 104 5.22 23.07 -13.42
N GLY A 105 6.22 22.19 -13.32
CA GLY A 105 7.62 22.53 -13.09
C GLY A 105 7.97 22.82 -11.63
N ARG A 106 7.09 22.50 -10.67
CA ARG A 106 7.37 22.68 -9.24
C ARG A 106 8.23 21.53 -8.74
N ILE A 107 9.35 21.86 -8.12
CA ILE A 107 10.29 20.89 -7.58
C ILE A 107 9.60 20.10 -6.48
N ILE A 108 9.57 18.77 -6.63
CA ILE A 108 9.03 17.86 -5.63
C ILE A 108 10.14 17.43 -4.66
N ASN A 109 11.37 17.24 -5.17
CA ASN A 109 12.53 16.92 -4.34
C ASN A 109 13.86 17.13 -5.08
N ILE A 110 14.93 17.21 -4.30
CA ILE A 110 16.33 17.21 -4.74
C ILE A 110 17.08 16.07 -4.03
N ASN A 111 18.12 15.52 -4.64
CA ASN A 111 18.94 14.50 -3.97
C ASN A 111 20.08 15.11 -3.14
N HIS A 112 20.76 14.27 -2.35
CA HIS A 112 21.86 14.71 -1.50
C HIS A 112 22.98 15.38 -2.31
N ARG A 113 23.31 14.80 -3.47
CA ARG A 113 24.34 15.33 -4.35
C ARG A 113 24.02 16.73 -4.89
N PHE A 114 22.75 17.04 -5.13
CA PHE A 114 22.31 18.37 -5.53
C PHE A 114 22.62 19.41 -4.44
N THR A 115 22.31 19.08 -3.18
CA THR A 115 22.64 19.94 -2.04
C THR A 115 24.15 20.13 -1.89
N GLU A 116 24.95 19.07 -2.03
CA GLU A 116 26.42 19.19 -1.96
C GLU A 116 27.00 20.10 -3.05
N LEU A 117 26.47 20.01 -4.28
CA LEU A 117 27.04 20.69 -5.44
C LEU A 117 26.57 22.15 -5.56
N PHE A 118 25.30 22.42 -5.24
CA PHE A 118 24.68 23.74 -5.42
C PHE A 118 24.40 24.49 -4.12
N GLY A 119 24.50 23.83 -2.96
CA GLY A 119 24.33 24.45 -1.64
C GLY A 119 22.88 24.62 -1.18
N TYR A 120 21.89 24.30 -2.01
CA TYR A 120 20.47 24.43 -1.65
C TYR A 120 19.95 23.24 -0.86
N THR A 121 19.18 23.50 0.19
CA THR A 121 18.49 22.44 0.93
C THR A 121 17.15 22.07 0.28
N PRO A 122 16.60 20.88 0.57
CA PRO A 122 15.27 20.52 0.10
C PRO A 122 14.18 21.51 0.52
N GLU A 123 14.28 22.05 1.74
CA GLU A 123 13.31 23.03 2.28
C GLU A 123 13.32 24.33 1.49
N GLU A 124 14.48 24.72 0.96
CA GLU A 124 14.61 25.90 0.12
C GLU A 124 14.08 25.67 -1.30
N MET A 125 14.08 24.43 -1.79
CA MET A 125 13.79 24.13 -3.20
C MET A 125 12.39 23.57 -3.44
N ILE A 126 11.85 22.76 -2.52
CA ILE A 126 10.57 22.07 -2.72
C ILE A 126 9.43 23.10 -2.87
N GLY A 127 8.61 22.92 -3.90
CA GLY A 127 7.46 23.77 -4.23
C GLY A 127 7.78 24.96 -5.14
N LYS A 128 9.05 25.35 -5.26
CA LYS A 128 9.49 26.39 -6.20
C LYS A 128 9.51 25.88 -7.63
N LYS A 129 9.33 26.78 -8.60
CA LYS A 129 9.46 26.39 -10.00
C LYS A 129 10.92 26.33 -10.43
N ILE A 130 11.23 25.38 -11.30
CA ILE A 130 12.56 25.22 -11.91
C ILE A 130 13.03 26.46 -12.70
N ASP A 131 12.09 27.30 -13.18
CA ASP A 131 12.36 28.48 -14.00
C ASP A 131 12.54 29.78 -13.20
N GLU A 132 12.43 29.74 -11.86
CA GLU A 132 12.62 30.89 -10.97
C GLU A 132 14.08 31.36 -10.84
N GLY A 133 14.99 30.88 -11.71
CA GLY A 133 16.39 31.32 -11.73
C GLY A 133 17.25 30.79 -10.58
N MET A 134 16.80 29.75 -9.87
CA MET A 134 17.55 29.17 -8.74
C MET A 134 18.73 28.27 -9.18
N ILE A 135 18.67 27.69 -10.38
CA ILE A 135 19.66 26.70 -10.86
C ILE A 135 20.59 27.29 -11.92
N TYR A 136 20.14 28.35 -12.61
CA TYR A 136 20.92 29.08 -13.60
C TYR A 136 21.06 30.52 -13.13
N PRO A 137 22.24 31.14 -13.26
CA PRO A 137 22.33 32.59 -13.08
C PRO A 137 21.35 33.25 -14.06
N ALA A 138 20.66 34.31 -13.64
CA ALA A 138 19.53 34.90 -14.37
C ALA A 138 19.85 35.25 -15.84
N ASN A 139 21.13 35.48 -16.16
CA ASN A 139 21.63 35.75 -17.50
C ASN A 139 21.76 34.51 -18.42
N LYS A 140 21.63 33.28 -17.90
CA LYS A 140 21.79 32.01 -18.64
C LYS A 140 20.48 31.27 -18.95
N ILE A 141 19.34 31.80 -18.50
CA ILE A 141 17.99 31.19 -18.73
C ILE A 141 17.67 31.05 -20.24
N LYS A 142 18.27 31.88 -21.12
CA LYS A 142 18.04 31.82 -22.57
C LYS A 142 18.69 30.62 -23.28
N GLU A 143 19.71 29.99 -22.69
CA GLU A 143 20.48 28.91 -23.35
C GLU A 143 19.81 27.53 -23.22
N GLY A 144 18.79 27.38 -22.36
CA GLY A 144 18.11 26.12 -22.08
C GLY A 144 16.86 25.81 -22.91
N LYS A 145 16.58 26.52 -24.01
CA LYS A 145 15.47 26.16 -24.90
C LYS A 145 15.85 24.91 -25.70
N ILE A 146 15.33 23.75 -25.27
CA ILE A 146 15.31 22.54 -26.08
C ILE A 146 14.52 22.88 -27.36
N PRO A 147 15.12 22.76 -28.56
CA PRO A 147 14.41 23.04 -29.80
C PRO A 147 13.20 22.09 -29.93
N ALA A 148 12.09 22.65 -30.41
CA ALA A 148 10.80 21.98 -30.56
C ALA A 148 10.87 20.74 -31.46
#